data_AF-A0A8X8DI41-F1
#
_entry.id   AF-A0A8X8DI41-F1
#
_cell.length_a   1.000
_cell.length_b   1.000
_cell.length_c   1.000
_cell.angle_alpha   90.00
_cell.angle_beta   90.00
_cell.angle_gamma   90.00
#
_symmetry.space_group_name_H-M   'P 1'
#
loop_
_entity.id
_entity.type
_entity.pdbx_description
1 polymer ?
#
loop_
_entity_poly.entity_id
_entity_poly.type
_entity_poly.pdbx_seq_one_letter_code
_entity_poly.pdbx_strand_id
1 'polypeptide(L)'
;MIVAEDIGRQFLTYGERKPVEHFLKVVDEITLDDITSIGCSLIRSPLTMASYGDVLNVPSHESVSSRFERRGKLLARCLLKVAIDPNIVINLQQHLDSLRRNRRTAEAMDLHEKT
;
A
#
# COMPACT_ATOMS: atom_id res chain seq x y z
N MET A 1 -23.79 15.05 -0.90
CA MET A 1 -24.11 14.29 0.33
C MET A 1 -22.84 13.61 0.85
N ILE A 2 -21.86 14.39 1.32
CA ILE A 2 -20.59 13.88 1.87
C ILE A 2 -20.39 14.40 3.29
N VAL A 3 -20.66 15.69 3.51
CA VAL A 3 -20.62 16.32 4.84
C VAL A 3 -21.59 15.67 5.82
N ALA A 4 -22.83 15.42 5.41
CA ALA A 4 -23.83 14.78 6.27
C ALA A 4 -23.45 13.32 6.63
N GLU A 5 -22.78 12.62 5.71
CA GLU A 5 -22.33 11.24 5.90
C GLU A 5 -21.16 11.18 6.90
N ASP A 6 -20.18 12.08 6.77
CA ASP A 6 -19.08 12.21 7.72
C ASP A 6 -19.56 12.57 9.13
N ILE A 7 -20.47 13.55 9.24
CA ILE A 7 -21.08 13.92 10.53
C ILE A 7 -21.75 12.69 11.15
N GLY A 8 -22.62 12.00 10.41
CA GLY A 8 -23.33 10.83 10.91
C GLY A 8 -22.38 9.71 11.36
N ARG A 9 -21.39 9.37 10.54
CA ARG A 9 -20.41 8.30 10.85
C ARG A 9 -19.56 8.67 12.07
N GLN A 10 -19.08 9.90 12.19
CA GLN A 10 -18.28 10.31 13.34
C GLN A 10 -19.10 10.28 14.64
N PHE A 11 -20.34 10.75 14.62
CA PHE A 11 -21.23 10.62 15.78
C PHE A 11 -21.50 9.16 16.15
N LEU A 12 -21.73 8.28 15.18
CA LEU A 12 -21.95 6.85 15.45
C LEU A 12 -20.69 6.12 15.95
N THR A 13 -19.50 6.53 15.48
CA THR A 13 -18.23 5.85 15.82
C THR A 13 -17.62 6.37 17.10
N TYR A 14 -17.64 7.69 17.31
CA TYR A 14 -16.91 8.38 18.37
C TYR A 14 -17.83 9.08 19.39
N GLY A 15 -19.14 9.19 19.11
CA GLY A 15 -20.09 9.95 19.94
C GLY A 15 -20.07 11.46 19.70
N GLU A 16 -19.11 11.96 18.92
CA GLU A 16 -18.94 13.37 18.60
C GLU A 16 -18.34 13.57 17.21
N ARG A 17 -18.46 14.80 16.69
CA ARG A 17 -17.75 15.21 15.48
C ARG A 17 -16.40 15.81 15.86
N LYS A 18 -15.31 15.14 15.48
CA LYS A 18 -13.97 15.66 15.67
C LYS A 18 -13.69 16.82 14.70
N PRO A 19 -12.99 17.87 15.14
CA PRO A 19 -12.62 18.99 14.27
C PRO A 19 -11.63 18.53 13.19
N VAL A 20 -11.64 19.19 12.04
CA VAL A 20 -10.79 18.81 10.90
C VAL A 20 -9.30 18.93 11.25
N GLU A 21 -8.96 19.94 12.04
CA GLU A 21 -7.62 20.27 12.52
C GLU A 21 -7.01 19.11 13.32
N HIS A 22 -7.83 18.32 14.01
CA HIS A 22 -7.37 17.12 14.73
C HIS A 22 -6.77 16.11 13.75
N PHE A 23 -7.44 15.83 12.63
CA PHE A 23 -6.96 14.86 11.66
C PHE A 23 -5.73 15.35 10.90
N LEU A 24 -5.69 16.64 10.54
CA LEU A 24 -4.52 17.24 9.87
C LEU A 24 -3.28 17.14 10.76
N LYS A 25 -3.42 17.53 12.03
CA LYS A 25 -2.32 17.44 13.01
C LYS A 25 -1.85 16.00 13.21
N VAL A 26 -2.78 15.05 13.35
CA VAL A 26 -2.43 13.63 13.52
C VAL A 26 -1.66 13.10 12.31
N VAL A 27 -2.04 13.49 11.08
CA VAL A 27 -1.34 13.07 9.86
C VAL A 27 0.05 13.70 9.76
N ASP A 28 0.18 14.98 10.09
CA ASP A 28 1.47 15.70 10.06
C ASP A 28 2.47 15.16 11.10
N GLU A 29 1.98 14.63 12.22
CA GLU A 29 2.79 14.08 13.30
C GLU A 29 3.24 12.62 13.07
N ILE A 30 2.79 11.95 11.99
CA ILE A 30 3.16 10.55 11.72
C ILE A 30 4.66 10.43 11.44
N THR A 31 5.34 9.57 12.21
CA THR A 31 6.76 9.28 12.02
C THR A 31 7.02 7.97 11.29
N LEU A 32 8.27 7.77 10.84
CA LEU A 32 8.70 6.48 10.27
C LEU A 32 8.61 5.33 11.27
N ASP A 33 8.80 5.61 12.56
CA ASP A 33 8.72 4.61 13.62
C ASP A 33 7.27 4.15 13.82
N ASP A 34 6.30 5.07 13.75
CA ASP A 34 4.87 4.74 13.83
C ASP A 34 4.45 3.82 12.67
N ILE A 35 4.85 4.16 11.44
CA ILE A 35 4.58 3.35 10.24
C ILE A 35 5.19 1.95 10.38
N THR A 36 6.44 1.89 10.84
CA THR A 36 7.16 0.62 11.00
C THR A 36 6.52 -0.24 12.09
N SER A 37 6.16 0.36 13.22
CA SER A 37 5.51 -0.30 14.36
C SER A 37 4.15 -0.86 13.97
N ILE A 38 3.29 -0.02 13.36
CA ILE A 38 1.96 -0.43 12.88
C ILE A 38 2.08 -1.49 11.79
N GLY A 39 2.98 -1.31 10.82
CA GLY A 39 3.23 -2.29 9.76
C GLY A 39 3.66 -3.64 10.31
N CYS A 40 4.57 -3.67 11.30
CA CYS A 40 4.95 -4.91 11.98
C CYS A 40 3.80 -5.51 12.79
N SER A 41 2.92 -4.70 13.41
CA SER A 41 1.72 -5.19 14.09
C SER A 41 0.73 -5.87 13.12
N LEU A 42 0.46 -5.21 11.98
CA LEU A 42 -0.46 -5.72 10.95
C LEU A 42 0.03 -7.04 10.34
N ILE A 43 1.31 -7.12 9.97
CA ILE A 43 1.92 -8.30 9.36
C ILE A 43 1.98 -9.50 10.33
N ARG A 44 1.97 -9.26 11.64
CA ARG A 44 1.98 -10.32 12.67
C ARG A 44 0.61 -10.95 12.88
N SER A 45 -0.46 -10.31 12.44
CA SER A 45 -1.81 -10.88 12.55
C SER A 45 -1.98 -12.11 11.63
N PRO A 46 -2.81 -13.10 12.01
CA PRO A 46 -3.11 -14.24 11.14
C PRO A 46 -3.61 -13.82 9.76
N LEU A 47 -3.16 -14.51 8.71
CA LEU A 47 -3.56 -14.21 7.34
C LEU A 47 -5.04 -14.54 7.09
N THR A 48 -5.80 -13.52 6.69
CA THR A 48 -7.15 -13.67 6.12
C THR A 48 -7.05 -13.65 4.60
N MET A 49 -7.43 -14.76 3.94
CA MET A 49 -7.37 -14.90 2.47
C MET A 49 -8.71 -15.39 1.94
N ALA A 50 -9.18 -14.78 0.87
CA ALA A 50 -10.35 -15.22 0.12
C ALA A 50 -9.99 -15.28 -1.37
N SER A 51 -10.51 -16.28 -2.09
CA SER A 51 -10.35 -16.45 -3.54
C SER A 51 -11.67 -16.88 -4.15
N TYR A 52 -11.92 -16.50 -5.40
CA TYR A 52 -13.21 -16.72 -6.08
C TYR A 52 -12.99 -16.91 -7.59
N GLY A 53 -13.77 -17.80 -8.22
CA GLY A 53 -13.66 -18.16 -9.64
C GLY A 53 -12.85 -19.44 -9.89
N ASP A 54 -12.11 -19.49 -11.00
CA ASP A 54 -11.17 -20.58 -11.28
C ASP A 54 -9.88 -20.40 -10.46
N VAL A 55 -9.84 -21.06 -9.31
CA VAL A 55 -8.79 -20.94 -8.30
C VAL A 55 -7.76 -22.06 -8.36
N LEU A 56 -7.72 -22.85 -9.44
CA LEU A 56 -6.82 -24.01 -9.57
C LEU A 56 -5.33 -23.62 -9.48
N ASN A 57 -4.98 -22.40 -9.88
CA ASN A 57 -3.61 -21.87 -9.84
C ASN A 57 -3.31 -21.01 -8.60
N VAL A 58 -4.27 -20.85 -7.69
CA VAL A 58 -4.08 -20.06 -6.47
C VAL A 58 -3.31 -20.90 -5.44
N PRO A 59 -2.24 -20.38 -4.82
CA PRO A 59 -1.49 -21.12 -3.81
C PRO A 59 -2.36 -21.43 -2.58
N SER A 60 -2.01 -22.51 -1.88
CA SER A 60 -2.70 -22.87 -0.64
C SER A 60 -2.56 -21.78 0.42
N HIS A 61 -3.58 -21.62 1.26
CA HIS A 61 -3.57 -20.69 2.39
C HIS A 61 -2.32 -20.86 3.26
N GLU A 62 -1.95 -22.11 3.58
CA GLU A 62 -0.77 -22.44 4.39
C GLU A 62 0.55 -21.96 3.73
N SER A 63 0.68 -22.15 2.40
CA SER A 63 1.86 -21.69 1.66
C SER A 63 2.04 -20.18 1.78
N VAL A 64 0.93 -19.43 1.76
CA VAL A 64 0.92 -17.97 1.89
C VAL A 64 1.11 -17.55 3.36
N SER A 65 0.40 -18.16 4.33
CA SER A 65 0.48 -17.83 5.76
C SER A 65 1.89 -18.04 6.32
N SER A 66 2.56 -19.13 5.91
CA SER A 66 3.92 -19.46 6.37
C SER A 66 4.98 -18.41 6.04
N ARG A 67 4.70 -17.49 5.09
CA ARG A 67 5.59 -16.38 4.73
C ARG A 67 5.56 -15.27 5.79
N PHE A 68 4.44 -15.14 6.52
CA PHE A 68 4.22 -14.14 7.55
C PHE A 68 4.60 -14.68 8.94
N GLU A 69 4.33 -15.95 9.22
CA GLU A 69 4.60 -16.60 10.52
C GLU A 69 6.10 -16.81 10.82
N ARG A 70 6.91 -17.14 9.79
CA ARG A 70 8.34 -17.44 9.95
C ARG A 70 9.20 -16.26 10.42
N ARG A 71 8.64 -15.04 10.47
CA ARG A 71 9.33 -13.83 10.89
C ARG A 71 9.21 -13.52 12.39
N GLY A 72 8.48 -14.35 13.16
CA GLY A 72 8.30 -14.16 14.60
C GLY A 72 9.56 -14.28 15.48
N LYS A 73 10.68 -14.80 14.94
CA LYS A 73 11.95 -14.98 15.69
C LYS A 73 13.08 -14.00 15.31
N LEU A 74 12.92 -13.17 14.28
CA LEU A 74 13.94 -12.17 13.90
C LEU A 74 13.56 -10.79 14.45
N LEU A 75 13.53 -10.68 15.78
CA LEU A 75 13.20 -9.46 16.54
C LEU A 75 14.37 -8.47 16.67
N ALA A 76 15.20 -8.31 15.64
CA ALA A 76 16.24 -7.28 15.64
C ALA A 76 16.20 -6.54 14.32
N ARG A 77 15.54 -5.37 14.34
CA ARG A 77 15.32 -4.46 13.21
C ARG A 77 14.21 -4.96 12.28
N CYS A 78 12.96 -4.64 12.64
CA CYS A 78 11.96 -4.24 11.65
C CYS A 78 12.49 -3.00 10.91
N LEU A 79 13.60 -3.11 10.19
CA LEU A 79 13.85 -2.24 9.06
C LEU A 79 12.95 -2.78 7.98
N LEU A 80 12.02 -1.95 7.55
CA LEU A 80 11.30 -2.13 6.30
C LEU A 80 12.33 -2.06 5.14
N LYS A 81 13.22 -3.05 5.01
CA LYS A 81 13.45 -3.60 3.67
C LYS A 81 12.12 -4.23 3.34
N VAL A 82 11.21 -3.43 2.80
CA VAL A 82 10.07 -3.92 2.05
C VAL A 82 10.72 -4.91 1.08
N ALA A 83 10.60 -6.19 1.37
CA ALA A 83 10.79 -7.22 0.38
C ALA A 83 9.59 -7.09 -0.55
N ILE A 84 9.52 -5.97 -1.28
CA ILE A 84 8.95 -5.98 -2.59
C ILE A 84 9.81 -7.01 -3.28
N ASP A 85 9.21 -8.13 -3.66
CA ASP A 85 9.84 -9.15 -4.47
C ASP A 85 10.74 -8.44 -5.51
N PRO A 86 12.04 -8.75 -5.63
CA PRO A 86 12.87 -8.10 -6.63
C PRO A 86 12.23 -8.19 -8.03
N ASN A 87 11.42 -9.22 -8.29
CA ASN A 87 10.64 -9.32 -9.52
C ASN A 87 9.53 -8.27 -9.64
N ILE A 88 8.89 -7.85 -8.53
CA ILE A 88 7.88 -6.77 -8.53
C ILE A 88 8.54 -5.39 -8.70
N VAL A 89 9.66 -5.11 -8.03
CA VAL A 89 10.39 -3.82 -8.20
C VAL A 89 10.91 -3.68 -9.62
N ILE A 90 11.48 -4.74 -10.18
CA ILE A 90 11.96 -4.76 -11.56
C ILE A 90 10.80 -4.50 -12.52
N ASN A 91 9.64 -5.12 -12.31
CA ASN A 91 8.48 -4.93 -13.20
C ASN A 91 7.93 -3.50 -13.15
N LEU A 92 7.81 -2.90 -11.95
CA LEU A 92 7.32 -1.52 -11.83
C LEU A 92 8.30 -0.50 -12.43
N GLN A 93 9.61 -0.69 -12.19
CA GLN A 93 10.63 0.21 -12.74
C GLN A 93 10.71 0.09 -14.27
N GLN A 94 10.67 -1.12 -14.81
CA GLN A 94 10.62 -1.36 -16.26
C GLN A 94 9.36 -0.76 -16.90
N HIS A 95 8.21 -0.83 -16.22
CA HIS A 95 6.97 -0.24 -16.68
C HIS A 95 7.00 1.30 -16.66
N LEU A 96 7.57 1.92 -15.62
CA LEU A 96 7.73 3.38 -15.58
C LEU A 96 8.73 3.89 -16.63
N ASP A 97 9.80 3.14 -16.90
CA ASP A 97 10.80 3.51 -17.92
C ASP A 97 10.30 3.30 -19.35
N SER A 98 9.36 2.36 -19.58
CA SER A 98 8.67 2.23 -20.88
C SER A 98 7.72 3.41 -21.12
N LEU A 99 6.96 3.82 -20.10
CA LEU A 99 6.07 4.99 -20.20
C LEU A 99 6.85 6.30 -20.44
N ARG A 100 8.00 6.47 -19.79
CA ARG A 100 8.89 7.63 -20.04
C ARG A 100 9.47 7.64 -21.45
N ARG A 101 9.84 6.49 -22.01
CA ARG A 101 10.32 6.38 -23.39
C ARG A 101 9.23 6.70 -24.39
N ASN A 102 8.02 6.17 -24.20
CA ASN A 102 6.88 6.44 -25.09
C ASN A 102 6.47 7.92 -25.09
N ARG A 103 6.59 8.60 -23.94
CA ARG A 103 6.35 10.05 -23.86
C ARG A 103 7.38 10.85 -24.65
N ARG A 104 8.66 10.51 -24.56
CA ARG A 104 9.73 11.18 -25.33
C ARG A 104 9.61 10.96 -26.83
N THR A 105 9.18 9.77 -27.27
CA THR A 105 8.93 9.50 -28.68
C THR A 105 7.72 10.29 -29.18
N ALA A 106 6.65 10.41 -28.39
CA ALA A 106 5.49 11.23 -28.74
C ALA A 106 5.86 12.72 -28.84
N GLU A 107 6.66 13.24 -27.91
CA GLU A 107 7.16 14.62 -27.93
C GLU A 107 8.12 14.87 -29.11
N ALA A 108 8.95 13.89 -29.50
CA ALA A 108 9.83 14.00 -30.67
C ALA A 108 9.09 13.94 -32.01
N MET A 109 7.98 13.19 -32.09
CA MET A 109 7.13 13.15 -33.28
C MET A 109 6.38 14.46 -33.49
N ASP A 110 5.87 15.08 -32.41
CA ASP A 110 5.15 16.36 -32.49
C ASP A 110 6.08 17.55 -32.83
N LEU A 111 7.38 17.45 -32.52
CA LEU A 111 8.40 18.42 -32.97
C LEU A 111 8.74 18.27 -34.45
N HIS A 112 8.70 17.05 -35.01
CA HIS A 112 9.03 16.81 -36.41
C HIS A 112 7.87 17.19 -37.37
N GLU A 113 6.62 17.17 -36.89
CA GLU A 113 5.45 17.58 -37.67
C GLU A 113 5.29 19.12 -37.77
N LYS A 114 6.01 19.89 -36.95
CA LYS A 114 5.99 21.37 -36.93
C LYS A 114 7.15 22.03 -37.68
N THR A 115 7.96 21.26 -38.42
CA THR A 115 9.08 21.76 -39.25
C THR A 115 8.78 21.52 -40.72
#